data_AF-A0A066UFT2-F1
#
_entry.id   AF-A0A066UFT2-F1
#
_cell.length_a   1.000
_cell.length_b   1.000
_cell.length_c   1.000
_cell.angle_alpha   90.00
_cell.angle_beta   90.00
_cell.angle_gamma   90.00
#
_symmetry.space_group_name_H-M   'P 1'
#
loop_
_entity.id
_entity.type
_entity.pdbx_description
1 polymer ?
#
loop_
_entity_poly.entity_id
_entity_poly.type
_entity_poly.pdbx_seq_one_letter_code
_entity_poly.pdbx_strand_id
1 'polypeptide(L)'
;MLDLSLIAGSRHGVVVSLSVIASALTLSVVGLIMATYHACDRPAKWLGIRPFYWRHLAVCTWWLALFLVVSEFITHTLGRAPMTFMDGMISTANLPLLVLATVVIAPIYEELIFRGVMFGLIKDAIHPNNHHASLTASVITSALFSLVHVQYGAFEMGVIFGLAMIFCYARIRCDSLIAPILLHVLNNGLAMAVYLFYV
;
A
#
# COMPACT_ATOMS: atom_id res chain seq x y z
N MET A 1 -10.48 -17.79 -22.54
CA MET A 1 -11.64 -17.10 -21.96
C MET A 1 -11.36 -16.96 -20.48
N LEU A 2 -11.06 -15.75 -19.99
CA LEU A 2 -11.19 -15.49 -18.57
C LEU A 2 -12.68 -15.59 -18.25
N ASP A 3 -13.01 -16.46 -17.30
CA ASP A 3 -14.38 -16.88 -17.00
C ASP A 3 -15.24 -15.65 -16.66
N LEU A 4 -16.43 -15.52 -17.26
CA LEU A 4 -17.31 -14.35 -17.04
C LEU A 4 -17.61 -14.14 -15.54
N SER A 5 -17.59 -15.23 -14.78
CA SER A 5 -17.75 -15.28 -13.32
C SER A 5 -16.62 -14.58 -12.56
N LEU A 6 -15.36 -14.73 -13.01
CA LEU A 6 -14.19 -14.06 -12.40
C LEU A 6 -14.27 -12.55 -12.58
N ILE A 7 -14.64 -12.10 -13.79
CA ILE A 7 -14.81 -10.67 -14.09
C ILE A 7 -15.97 -10.10 -13.28
N ALA A 8 -17.10 -10.82 -13.18
CA ALA A 8 -18.24 -10.42 -12.37
C ALA A 8 -17.88 -10.31 -10.88
N GLY A 9 -17.11 -11.28 -10.33
CA GLY A 9 -16.65 -11.24 -8.95
C GLY A 9 -15.72 -10.07 -8.64
N SER A 10 -14.80 -9.73 -9.56
CA SER A 10 -13.86 -8.61 -9.41
C SER A 10 -14.53 -7.22 -9.34
N ARG A 11 -15.78 -7.13 -9.79
CA ARG A 11 -16.59 -5.90 -9.73
C ARG A 11 -17.64 -5.94 -8.62
N HIS A 12 -17.74 -7.02 -7.85
CA HIS A 12 -18.75 -7.14 -6.80
C HIS A 12 -18.18 -6.71 -5.44
N GLY A 13 -18.68 -5.59 -4.88
CA GLY A 13 -18.07 -4.92 -3.73
C GLY A 13 -17.93 -5.81 -2.48
N VAL A 14 -18.95 -6.60 -2.13
CA VAL A 14 -18.86 -7.58 -1.02
C VAL A 14 -17.79 -8.65 -1.29
N VAL A 15 -17.76 -9.22 -2.51
CA VAL A 15 -16.78 -10.27 -2.86
C VAL A 15 -15.36 -9.71 -2.80
N VAL A 16 -15.13 -8.52 -3.35
CA VAL A 16 -13.82 -7.86 -3.29
C VAL A 16 -13.42 -7.61 -1.83
N SER A 17 -14.32 -7.06 -1.01
CA SER A 17 -14.03 -6.80 0.41
C SER A 17 -13.64 -8.07 1.17
N LEU A 18 -14.38 -9.17 0.98
CA LEU A 18 -14.06 -10.46 1.59
C LEU A 18 -12.74 -11.03 1.07
N SER A 19 -12.45 -10.88 -0.23
CA SER A 19 -11.19 -11.33 -0.82
C SER A 19 -10.00 -10.57 -0.24
N VAL A 20 -10.12 -9.26 -0.04
CA VAL A 20 -9.08 -8.43 0.61
C VAL A 20 -8.83 -8.90 2.03
N ILE A 21 -9.88 -9.19 2.80
CA ILE A 21 -9.74 -9.70 4.18
C ILE A 21 -9.08 -11.09 4.20
N ALA A 22 -9.48 -11.97 3.27
CA ALA A 22 -8.88 -13.30 3.15
C ALA A 22 -7.40 -13.21 2.78
N SER A 23 -7.05 -12.39 1.77
CA SER A 23 -5.67 -12.10 1.39
C SER A 23 -4.87 -11.51 2.55
N ALA A 24 -5.45 -10.58 3.30
CA ALA A 24 -4.82 -9.98 4.47
C ALA A 24 -4.46 -11.03 5.52
N LEU A 25 -5.38 -11.94 5.83
CA LEU A 25 -5.15 -13.01 6.79
C LEU A 25 -4.02 -13.93 6.30
N THR A 26 -4.13 -14.45 5.08
CA THR A 26 -3.17 -15.41 4.54
C THR A 26 -1.77 -14.79 4.41
N LEU A 27 -1.67 -13.62 3.79
CA LEU A 27 -0.37 -12.97 3.56
C LEU A 27 0.24 -12.49 4.87
N SER A 28 -0.54 -11.96 5.81
CA SER A 28 0.01 -11.56 7.12
C SER A 28 0.57 -12.76 7.87
N VAL A 29 -0.13 -13.91 7.86
CA VAL A 29 0.38 -15.15 8.48
C VAL A 29 1.69 -15.58 7.84
N VAL A 30 1.74 -15.64 6.49
CA VAL A 30 2.97 -16.00 5.76
C VAL A 30 4.09 -15.02 6.05
N GLY A 31 3.82 -13.71 6.02
CA GLY A 31 4.81 -12.67 6.29
C GLY A 31 5.36 -12.72 7.71
N LEU A 32 4.50 -13.01 8.70
CA LEU A 32 4.93 -13.19 10.08
C LEU A 32 5.77 -14.45 10.26
N ILE A 33 5.42 -15.56 9.60
CA ILE A 33 6.25 -16.79 9.59
C ILE A 33 7.61 -16.51 8.94
N MET A 34 7.66 -15.78 7.84
CA MET A 34 8.93 -15.40 7.20
C MET A 34 9.75 -14.51 8.12
N ALA A 35 9.12 -13.56 8.80
CA ALA A 35 9.80 -12.68 9.75
C ALA A 35 10.36 -13.44 10.96
N THR A 36 9.62 -14.40 11.52
CA THR A 36 10.10 -15.23 12.63
C THR A 36 11.22 -16.17 12.20
N TYR A 37 11.12 -16.76 11.01
CA TYR A 37 12.16 -17.61 10.46
C TYR A 37 13.48 -16.85 10.21
N HIS A 38 13.39 -15.63 9.66
CA HIS A 38 14.58 -14.84 9.30
C HIS A 38 15.21 -14.12 10.49
N ALA A 39 14.40 -13.55 11.39
CA ALA A 39 14.88 -12.73 12.51
C ALA A 39 14.99 -13.48 13.85
N CYS A 40 14.62 -14.77 13.87
CA CYS A 40 14.59 -15.65 15.03
C CYS A 40 13.97 -15.00 16.28
N ASP A 41 14.79 -14.43 17.15
CA ASP A 41 14.39 -13.95 18.47
C ASP A 41 13.72 -12.57 18.47
N ARG A 42 13.83 -11.80 17.37
CA ARG A 42 13.37 -10.38 17.35
C ARG A 42 12.63 -9.96 16.06
N PRO A 43 11.58 -10.70 15.63
CA PRO A 43 10.84 -10.39 14.40
C PRO A 43 10.20 -9.00 14.41
N ALA A 44 9.62 -8.56 15.53
CA ALA A 44 9.03 -7.22 15.64
C ALA A 44 10.06 -6.11 15.42
N LYS A 45 11.28 -6.28 15.96
CA LYS A 45 12.37 -5.31 15.76
C LYS A 45 12.85 -5.30 14.32
N TRP A 46 12.97 -6.47 13.69
CA TRP A 46 13.39 -6.61 12.30
C TRP A 46 12.38 -5.98 11.32
N LEU A 47 11.09 -6.26 11.52
CA LEU A 47 10.00 -5.61 10.77
C LEU A 47 10.02 -4.08 10.95
N GLY A 48 10.57 -3.58 12.06
CA GLY A 48 10.59 -2.17 12.41
C GLY A 48 9.33 -1.75 13.15
N ILE A 49 8.70 -2.64 13.91
CA ILE A 49 7.60 -2.30 14.81
C ILE A 49 8.21 -1.60 16.04
N ARG A 50 8.29 -0.27 15.97
CA ARG A 50 8.82 0.58 17.06
C ARG A 50 8.23 1.99 17.02
N PRO A 51 8.23 2.71 18.15
CA PRO A 51 7.86 4.12 18.17
C PRO A 51 8.81 4.96 17.32
N PHE A 52 8.31 6.10 16.85
CA PHE A 52 9.05 7.07 16.04
C PHE A 52 8.68 8.50 16.44
N TYR A 53 9.49 9.48 16.03
CA TYR A 53 9.23 10.89 16.29
C TYR A 53 8.18 11.44 15.33
N TRP A 54 7.14 12.08 15.87
CA TRP A 54 6.05 12.68 15.08
C TRP A 54 6.55 13.71 14.05
N ARG A 55 7.65 14.39 14.32
CA ARG A 55 8.27 15.35 13.37
C ARG A 55 8.68 14.67 12.07
N HIS A 56 9.16 13.42 12.13
CA HIS A 56 9.52 12.66 10.93
C HIS A 56 8.27 12.27 10.14
N LEU A 57 7.21 11.85 10.85
CA LEU A 57 5.93 11.56 10.21
C LEU A 57 5.34 12.80 9.54
N ALA A 58 5.37 13.96 10.21
CA ALA A 58 4.88 15.22 9.65
C ALA A 58 5.58 15.61 8.35
N VAL A 59 6.91 15.44 8.26
CA VAL A 59 7.67 15.64 7.02
C VAL A 59 7.21 14.67 5.93
N CYS A 60 6.99 13.39 6.27
CA CYS A 60 6.52 12.40 5.30
C CYS A 60 5.08 12.69 4.84
N THR A 61 4.20 13.14 5.74
CA THR A 61 2.84 13.60 5.41
C THR A 61 2.87 14.81 4.48
N TRP A 62 3.80 15.74 4.68
CA TRP A 62 3.96 16.89 3.78
C TRP A 62 4.37 16.44 2.38
N TRP A 63 5.34 15.51 2.26
CA TRP A 63 5.71 14.93 0.97
C TRP A 63 4.56 14.18 0.31
N LEU A 64 3.78 13.42 1.08
CA LEU A 64 2.57 12.76 0.59
C LEU A 64 1.56 13.79 0.06
N ALA A 65 1.27 14.84 0.82
CA ALA A 65 0.33 15.89 0.41
C ALA A 65 0.78 16.60 -0.87
N LEU A 66 2.06 16.97 -0.95
CA LEU A 66 2.63 17.57 -2.16
C LEU A 66 2.49 16.63 -3.36
N PHE A 67 2.86 15.36 -3.18
CA PHE A 67 2.73 14.36 -4.25
C PHE A 67 1.29 14.23 -4.72
N LEU A 68 0.32 14.14 -3.80
CA LEU A 68 -1.09 14.01 -4.13
C LEU A 68 -1.62 15.21 -4.92
N VAL A 69 -1.27 16.44 -4.51
CA VAL A 69 -1.67 17.65 -5.24
C VAL A 69 -1.09 17.66 -6.65
N VAL A 70 0.20 17.33 -6.79
CA VAL A 70 0.87 17.29 -8.10
C VAL A 70 0.28 16.19 -8.98
N SER A 71 0.09 14.98 -8.44
CA SER A 71 -0.45 13.85 -9.19
C SER A 71 -1.90 14.10 -9.60
N GLU A 72 -2.71 14.72 -8.73
CA GLU A 72 -4.10 15.07 -9.04
C GLU A 72 -4.17 16.13 -10.14
N PHE A 73 -3.35 17.18 -10.04
CA PHE A 73 -3.26 18.19 -11.10
C PHE A 73 -2.91 17.55 -12.46
N ILE A 74 -1.89 16.68 -12.51
CA ILE A 74 -1.52 15.98 -13.74
C ILE A 74 -2.66 15.09 -14.24
N THR A 75 -3.25 14.30 -13.34
CA THR A 75 -4.39 13.39 -13.65
C THR A 75 -5.54 14.18 -14.28
N HIS A 76 -5.90 15.32 -13.68
CA HIS A 76 -6.95 16.20 -14.18
C HIS A 76 -6.59 16.81 -15.54
N THR A 77 -5.38 17.32 -15.73
CA THR A 77 -4.94 17.89 -17.03
C THR A 77 -4.91 16.85 -18.16
N LEU A 78 -4.71 15.58 -17.83
CA LEU A 78 -4.72 14.47 -18.77
C LEU A 78 -6.13 13.85 -18.95
N GLY A 79 -7.16 14.39 -18.28
CA GLY A 79 -8.54 13.88 -18.35
C GLY A 79 -8.68 12.44 -17.85
N ARG A 80 -7.86 12.03 -16.87
CA ARG A 80 -7.85 10.67 -16.32
C ARG A 80 -8.87 10.54 -15.18
N ALA A 81 -9.48 9.37 -15.07
CA ALA A 81 -10.48 9.05 -14.05
C ALA A 81 -10.09 7.77 -13.29
N PRO A 82 -9.09 7.81 -12.40
CA PRO A 82 -8.55 6.62 -11.73
C PRO A 82 -9.56 5.96 -10.79
N MET A 83 -10.55 6.70 -10.30
CA MET A 83 -11.59 6.19 -9.39
C MET A 83 -12.65 5.32 -10.09
N THR A 84 -12.64 5.21 -11.42
CA THR A 84 -13.61 4.39 -12.19
C THR A 84 -13.62 2.92 -11.81
N PHE A 85 -12.51 2.41 -11.26
CA PHE A 85 -12.47 1.05 -10.70
C PHE A 85 -13.48 0.86 -9.55
N MET A 86 -13.72 1.90 -8.75
CA MET A 86 -14.63 1.85 -7.60
C MET A 86 -16.11 1.82 -8.02
N ASP A 87 -16.45 2.39 -9.18
CA ASP A 87 -17.83 2.49 -9.69
C ASP A 87 -18.50 1.13 -9.87
N GLY A 88 -17.71 0.12 -10.26
CA GLY A 88 -18.21 -1.25 -10.38
C GLY A 88 -18.60 -1.84 -9.02
N MET A 89 -17.82 -1.55 -7.99
CA MET A 89 -17.94 -2.17 -6.67
C MET A 89 -18.99 -1.51 -5.78
N ILE A 90 -19.11 -0.18 -5.85
CA ILE A 90 -19.88 0.59 -4.86
C ILE A 90 -21.36 0.20 -4.83
N SER A 91 -21.95 -0.08 -5.98
CA SER A 91 -23.37 -0.43 -6.14
C SER A 91 -23.76 -1.76 -5.49
N THR A 92 -22.79 -2.65 -5.27
CA THR A 92 -22.98 -3.98 -4.67
C THR A 92 -22.22 -4.14 -3.36
N ALA A 93 -21.66 -3.04 -2.83
CA ALA A 93 -20.87 -3.05 -1.61
C ALA A 93 -21.73 -2.94 -0.35
N ASN A 94 -21.30 -3.64 0.70
CA ASN A 94 -21.57 -3.18 2.05
C ASN A 94 -20.54 -2.09 2.36
N LEU A 95 -20.97 -0.82 2.40
CA LEU A 95 -20.03 0.31 2.45
C LEU A 95 -19.09 0.27 3.67
N PRO A 96 -19.57 0.05 4.92
CA PRO A 96 -18.66 -0.10 6.07
C PRO A 96 -17.62 -1.21 5.88
N LEU A 97 -18.03 -2.36 5.31
CA LEU A 97 -17.12 -3.47 5.04
C LEU A 97 -16.08 -3.11 3.97
N LEU A 98 -16.50 -2.46 2.88
CA LEU A 98 -15.61 -2.03 1.81
C LEU A 98 -14.59 -1.00 2.30
N VAL A 99 -15.04 -0.01 3.07
CA VAL A 99 -14.17 1.00 3.69
C VAL A 99 -13.18 0.32 4.64
N LEU A 100 -13.65 -0.55 5.54
CA LEU A 100 -12.75 -1.26 6.46
C LEU A 100 -11.71 -2.09 5.70
N ALA A 101 -12.13 -2.82 4.67
CA ALA A 101 -11.26 -3.67 3.87
C ALA A 101 -10.20 -2.85 3.11
N THR A 102 -10.59 -1.78 2.41
CA THR A 102 -9.71 -1.05 1.47
C THR A 102 -8.93 0.09 2.11
N VAL A 103 -9.47 0.72 3.16
CA VAL A 103 -8.83 1.87 3.84
C VAL A 103 -7.94 1.42 5.00
N VAL A 104 -8.27 0.31 5.67
CA VAL A 104 -7.54 -0.11 6.87
C VAL A 104 -6.84 -1.44 6.67
N ILE A 105 -7.58 -2.50 6.33
CA ILE A 105 -7.04 -3.86 6.29
C ILE A 105 -6.01 -3.99 5.17
N ALA A 106 -6.31 -3.52 3.96
CA ALA A 106 -5.40 -3.55 2.82
C ALA A 106 -4.06 -2.87 3.11
N PRO A 107 -4.03 -1.57 3.48
CA PRO A 107 -2.78 -0.91 3.84
C PRO A 107 -1.94 -1.64 4.90
N ILE A 108 -2.56 -2.24 5.91
CA ILE A 108 -1.82 -2.94 6.98
C ILE A 108 -1.07 -4.15 6.44
N TYR A 109 -1.75 -5.06 5.73
CA TYR A 109 -1.06 -6.27 5.25
C TYR A 109 -0.12 -5.97 4.09
N GLU A 110 -0.46 -5.00 3.25
CA GLU A 110 0.38 -4.60 2.13
C GLU A 110 1.70 -4.01 2.64
N GLU A 111 1.67 -3.07 3.59
CA GLU A 111 2.91 -2.55 4.16
C GLU A 111 3.68 -3.62 4.93
N LEU A 112 3.02 -4.54 5.63
CA LEU A 112 3.68 -5.68 6.28
C LEU A 112 4.48 -6.51 5.29
N ILE A 113 3.88 -6.86 4.15
CA ILE A 113 4.55 -7.66 3.11
C ILE A 113 5.64 -6.85 2.40
N PHE A 114 5.31 -5.69 1.86
CA PHE A 114 6.23 -4.94 0.99
C PHE A 114 7.31 -4.20 1.78
N ARG A 115 6.97 -3.50 2.87
CA ARG A 115 7.88 -2.61 3.64
C ARG A 115 8.40 -3.25 4.92
N GLY A 116 7.71 -4.26 5.42
CA GLY A 116 8.21 -5.13 6.49
C GLY A 116 9.12 -6.20 5.90
N VAL A 117 8.50 -7.23 5.31
CA VAL A 117 9.19 -8.47 4.94
C VAL A 117 10.10 -8.28 3.73
N MET A 118 9.57 -7.91 2.57
CA MET A 118 10.35 -7.85 1.32
C MET A 118 11.46 -6.80 1.38
N PHE A 119 11.14 -5.60 1.88
CA PHE A 119 12.13 -4.56 2.10
C PHE A 119 13.25 -5.03 3.04
N GLY A 120 12.90 -5.69 4.16
CA GLY A 120 13.87 -6.24 5.11
C GLY A 120 14.78 -7.28 4.47
N LEU A 121 14.20 -8.26 3.76
CA LEU A 121 14.94 -9.33 3.08
C LEU A 121 15.92 -8.78 2.03
N ILE A 122 15.46 -7.85 1.18
CA ILE A 122 16.31 -7.26 0.13
C ILE A 122 17.44 -6.44 0.76
N LYS A 123 17.14 -5.65 1.80
CA LYS A 123 18.14 -4.84 2.48
C LYS A 123 19.22 -5.70 3.15
N ASP A 124 18.82 -6.78 3.81
CA ASP A 124 19.73 -7.71 4.48
C ASP A 124 20.58 -8.51 3.47
N ALA A 125 19.99 -8.91 2.33
CA ALA A 125 20.69 -9.66 1.29
C ALA A 125 21.79 -8.84 0.59
N ILE A 126 21.66 -7.52 0.49
CA ILE A 126 22.66 -6.65 -0.15
C ILE A 126 23.77 -6.31 0.85
N HIS A 127 23.46 -5.49 1.86
CA HIS A 127 24.31 -5.18 3.03
C HIS A 127 23.54 -4.17 3.91
N PRO A 128 23.23 -4.49 5.19
CA PRO A 128 22.29 -3.69 6.00
C PRO A 128 22.74 -2.26 6.30
N ASN A 129 24.04 -1.98 6.20
CA ASN A 129 24.66 -0.67 6.46
C ASN A 129 24.97 0.14 5.17
N ASN A 130 24.65 -0.38 3.99
CA ASN A 130 24.87 0.33 2.75
C ASN A 130 23.63 1.17 2.39
N HIS A 131 23.81 2.48 2.17
CA HIS A 131 22.73 3.36 1.74
C HIS A 131 22.09 2.87 0.43
N HIS A 132 22.88 2.27 -0.47
CA HIS A 132 22.39 1.66 -1.69
C HIS A 132 21.42 0.50 -1.44
N ALA A 133 21.53 -0.24 -0.33
CA ALA A 133 20.62 -1.34 -0.02
C ALA A 133 19.19 -0.83 0.25
N SER A 134 19.05 0.30 0.95
CA SER A 134 17.73 0.88 1.23
C SER A 134 17.10 1.48 -0.04
N LEU A 135 17.89 2.10 -0.91
CA LEU A 135 17.42 2.60 -2.20
C LEU A 135 16.96 1.46 -3.11
N THR A 136 17.78 0.41 -3.26
CA THR A 136 17.44 -0.77 -4.06
C THR A 136 16.19 -1.47 -3.54
N ALA A 137 16.09 -1.68 -2.23
CA ALA A 137 14.88 -2.23 -1.61
C ALA A 137 13.64 -1.35 -1.88
N SER A 138 13.78 -0.03 -1.80
CA SER A 138 12.68 0.91 -2.09
C SER A 138 12.20 0.80 -3.53
N VAL A 139 13.12 0.80 -4.51
CA VAL A 139 12.77 0.72 -5.93
C VAL A 139 12.13 -0.62 -6.27
N ILE A 140 12.73 -1.74 -5.82
CA ILE A 140 12.22 -3.07 -6.11
C ILE A 140 10.84 -3.28 -5.48
N THR A 141 10.68 -2.96 -4.19
CA THR A 141 9.40 -3.16 -3.50
C THR A 141 8.31 -2.24 -4.05
N SER A 142 8.65 -1.02 -4.46
CA SER A 142 7.69 -0.10 -5.09
C SER A 142 7.28 -0.52 -6.49
N ALA A 143 8.21 -1.08 -7.27
CA ALA A 143 7.90 -1.66 -8.58
C ALA A 143 6.97 -2.86 -8.44
N LEU A 144 7.28 -3.79 -7.53
CA LEU A 144 6.42 -4.96 -7.28
C LEU A 144 5.05 -4.56 -6.72
N PHE A 145 5.01 -3.56 -5.84
CA PHE A 145 3.76 -2.99 -5.33
C PHE A 145 2.90 -2.41 -6.47
N SER A 146 3.48 -1.61 -7.35
CA SER A 146 2.77 -1.09 -8.54
C SER A 146 2.31 -2.22 -9.48
N LEU A 147 3.14 -3.25 -9.69
CA LEU A 147 2.84 -4.37 -10.58
C LEU A 147 1.69 -5.26 -10.11
N VAL A 148 1.39 -5.34 -8.80
CA VAL A 148 0.20 -6.10 -8.35
C VAL A 148 -1.10 -5.31 -8.56
N HIS A 149 -1.02 -4.03 -8.93
CA HIS A 149 -2.16 -3.15 -9.19
C HIS A 149 -2.53 -3.07 -10.69
N VAL A 150 -2.44 -4.20 -11.40
CA VAL A 150 -2.71 -4.29 -12.86
C VAL A 150 -4.14 -3.94 -13.28
N GLN A 151 -5.08 -3.82 -12.34
CA GLN A 151 -6.42 -3.32 -12.61
C GLN A 151 -6.44 -1.85 -13.04
N TYR A 152 -5.35 -1.11 -12.82
CA TYR A 152 -5.17 0.27 -13.24
C TYR A 152 -4.37 0.40 -14.54
N GLY A 153 -4.49 1.53 -15.22
CA GLY A 153 -3.69 1.84 -16.40
C GLY A 153 -2.23 2.15 -16.07
N ALA A 154 -1.37 2.12 -17.09
CA ALA A 154 0.08 2.31 -16.91
C ALA A 154 0.45 3.66 -16.26
N PHE A 155 -0.33 4.71 -16.51
CA PHE A 155 -0.11 6.02 -15.89
C PHE A 155 -0.40 5.96 -14.38
N GLU A 156 -1.55 5.40 -14.03
CA GLU A 156 -2.02 5.24 -12.65
C GLU A 156 -1.09 4.31 -11.86
N MET A 157 -0.61 3.23 -12.49
CA MET A 157 0.44 2.36 -11.92
C MET A 157 1.74 3.14 -11.65
N GLY A 158 2.10 4.11 -12.51
CA GLY A 158 3.22 5.02 -12.27
C GLY A 158 3.01 5.93 -11.04
N VAL A 159 1.79 6.43 -10.84
CA VAL A 159 1.42 7.18 -9.62
C VAL A 159 1.51 6.28 -8.38
N ILE A 160 1.02 5.04 -8.47
CA ILE A 160 1.10 4.04 -7.40
C ILE A 160 2.56 3.73 -7.05
N PHE A 161 3.46 3.63 -8.05
CA PHE A 161 4.90 3.50 -7.82
C PHE A 161 5.47 4.71 -7.04
N GLY A 162 5.07 5.93 -7.39
CA GLY A 162 5.46 7.15 -6.68
C GLY A 162 5.00 7.17 -5.22
N LEU A 163 3.73 6.82 -4.96
CA LEU A 163 3.19 6.66 -3.60
C LEU A 163 3.98 5.61 -2.82
N ALA A 164 4.24 4.48 -3.45
CA ALA A 164 5.00 3.39 -2.89
C ALA A 164 6.42 3.81 -2.46
N MET A 165 7.08 4.67 -3.24
CA MET A 165 8.39 5.24 -2.89
C MET A 165 8.30 6.18 -1.68
N ILE A 166 7.22 6.95 -1.53
CA ILE A 166 6.98 7.81 -0.35
C ILE A 166 6.78 6.96 0.91
N PHE A 167 6.08 5.84 0.81
CA PHE A 167 5.94 4.90 1.93
C PHE A 167 7.29 4.28 2.32
N CYS A 168 8.14 3.91 1.34
CA CYS A 168 9.51 3.49 1.62
C CYS A 168 10.34 4.62 2.30
N TYR A 169 10.20 5.86 1.85
CA TYR A 169 10.84 7.00 2.49
C TYR A 169 10.39 7.14 3.96
N ALA A 170 9.09 7.02 4.25
CA ALA A 170 8.56 7.04 5.61
C ALA A 170 9.10 5.88 6.46
N ARG A 171 9.18 4.67 5.89
CA ARG A 171 9.77 3.49 6.54
C ARG A 171 11.21 3.73 6.98
N ILE A 172 12.00 4.42 6.15
CA ILE A 172 13.41 4.72 6.42
C ILE A 172 13.54 5.91 7.39
N ARG A 173 12.81 7.00 7.13
CA ARG A 173 12.93 8.27 7.87
C ARG A 173 12.43 8.18 9.30
N CYS A 174 11.35 7.43 9.53
CA CYS A 174 10.82 7.13 10.86
C CYS A 174 11.44 5.87 11.46
N ASP A 175 12.18 5.11 10.65
CA ASP A 175 12.72 3.79 10.98
C ASP A 175 11.66 2.83 11.54
N SER A 176 10.40 3.00 11.13
CA SER A 176 9.26 2.27 11.68
C SER A 176 8.31 1.83 10.58
N LEU A 177 7.79 0.61 10.69
CA LEU A 177 6.74 0.09 9.81
C LEU A 177 5.38 0.73 10.09
N ILE A 178 5.17 1.26 11.29
CA ILE A 178 3.92 1.92 11.65
C ILE A 178 3.75 3.21 10.83
N ALA A 179 4.83 3.93 10.53
CA ALA A 179 4.79 5.17 9.77
C ALA A 179 4.19 5.02 8.35
N PRO A 180 4.70 4.12 7.47
CA PRO A 180 4.09 3.91 6.16
C PRO A 180 2.66 3.36 6.26
N ILE A 181 2.34 2.50 7.24
CA ILE A 181 0.95 2.03 7.46
C ILE A 181 0.02 3.23 7.68
N LEU A 182 0.38 4.15 8.58
CA LEU A 182 -0.44 5.33 8.86
C LEU A 182 -0.61 6.24 7.63
N LEU A 183 0.45 6.45 6.86
CA LEU A 183 0.38 7.26 5.64
C LEU A 183 -0.46 6.60 4.56
N HIS A 184 -0.39 5.28 4.43
CA HIS A 184 -1.16 4.53 3.45
C HIS A 184 -2.65 4.48 3.83
N VAL A 185 -2.97 4.24 5.10
CA VAL A 185 -4.35 4.38 5.62
C VAL A 185 -4.88 5.79 5.39
N LEU A 186 -4.07 6.82 5.66
CA LEU A 186 -4.45 8.21 5.39
C LEU A 186 -4.71 8.44 3.90
N ASN A 187 -3.83 7.98 3.02
CA ASN A 187 -3.98 8.08 1.57
C ASN A 187 -5.29 7.44 1.09
N ASN A 188 -5.53 6.18 1.45
CA ASN A 188 -6.73 5.46 1.03
C ASN A 188 -8.00 6.07 1.65
N GLY A 189 -7.91 6.54 2.89
CA GLY A 189 -9.01 7.23 3.56
C GLY A 189 -9.38 8.53 2.86
N LEU A 190 -8.40 9.33 2.46
CA LEU A 190 -8.62 10.55 1.67
C LEU A 190 -9.21 10.23 0.31
N ALA A 191 -8.65 9.25 -0.41
CA ALA A 191 -9.16 8.82 -1.71
C ALA A 191 -10.61 8.33 -1.62
N MET A 192 -10.93 7.50 -0.61
CA MET A 192 -12.30 7.02 -0.37
C MET A 192 -13.24 8.18 0.02
N ALA A 193 -12.82 9.10 0.88
CA ALA A 193 -13.63 10.24 1.26
C ALA A 193 -13.94 11.16 0.09
N VAL A 194 -12.94 11.43 -0.77
CA VAL A 194 -13.09 12.18 -2.02
C VAL A 194 -14.07 11.47 -2.94
N TYR A 195 -13.91 10.16 -3.15
CA TYR A 195 -14.81 9.37 -3.98
C TYR A 195 -16.27 9.47 -3.51
N LEU A 196 -16.52 9.23 -2.22
CA LEU A 196 -17.87 9.28 -1.62
C LEU A 196 -18.48 10.69 -1.60
N PHE A 197 -17.67 11.74 -1.75
CA PHE A 197 -18.19 13.11 -1.85
C PHE A 197 -18.74 13.42 -3.25
N TYR A 198 -18.24 12.75 -4.29
CA TYR A 198 -18.60 12.98 -5.68
C TYR A 198 -19.64 12.00 -6.26
N VAL A 199 -20.03 10.97 -5.49
CA VAL A 199 -21.01 9.92 -5.86
C VAL A 199 -22.26 10.06 -5.01
#